data_AF-A0A2G4FBA4-F1
#
_entry.id   AF-A0A2G4FBA4-F1
#
_cell.length_a   1.000
_cell.length_b   1.000
_cell.length_c   1.000
_cell.angle_alpha   90.00
_cell.angle_beta   90.00
_cell.angle_gamma   90.00
#
_symmetry.space_group_name_H-M   'P 1'
#
loop_
_entity.id
_entity.type
_entity.pdbx_description
1 polymer ?
#
loop_
_entity_poly.entity_id
_entity_poly.type
_entity_poly.pdbx_seq_one_letter_code
_entity_poly.pdbx_strand_id
1 'polypeptide(L)'
;MSDAVAHDPDFLAEEVRRYHHFITLALWLAAITGAEIVLIFLPVPMPIVLTALSLMSAIKFFAVILWFMHLIYDHKLLFWIFMCGLVLAFATYSALLALFSVDLIDTKWFS
;
A
#
# COMPACT_ATOMS: atom_id res chain seq x y z
N MET A 1 36.70 -23.73 -6.84
CA MET A 1 35.43 -24.25 -6.28
C MET A 1 34.36 -23.15 -6.28
N SER A 2 34.23 -22.38 -7.37
CA SER A 2 33.31 -21.23 -7.49
C SER A 2 32.65 -21.14 -8.87
N ASP A 3 33.19 -21.83 -9.89
CA ASP A 3 32.71 -21.71 -11.29
C ASP A 3 31.64 -22.74 -11.68
N ALA A 4 31.32 -23.69 -10.79
CA ALA A 4 30.37 -24.77 -11.08
C ALA A 4 28.91 -24.46 -10.66
N VAL A 5 28.70 -23.47 -9.78
CA VAL A 5 27.35 -23.16 -9.22
C VAL A 5 26.53 -22.25 -10.15
N ALA A 6 27.17 -21.45 -11.01
CA ALA A 6 26.48 -20.50 -11.89
C ALA A 6 25.86 -21.14 -13.15
N HIS A 7 26.10 -22.43 -13.41
CA HIS A 7 25.65 -23.10 -14.65
C HIS A 7 24.62 -24.22 -14.40
N ASP A 8 24.04 -24.30 -13.20
CA ASP A 8 23.03 -25.30 -12.86
C ASP A 8 21.66 -24.86 -13.41
N PRO A 9 21.06 -25.56 -14.38
CA PRO A 9 19.80 -25.15 -15.02
C PRO A 9 18.63 -25.04 -14.04
N ASP A 10 18.68 -25.76 -12.92
CA ASP A 10 17.62 -25.77 -11.91
C ASP A 10 17.62 -24.48 -11.06
N PHE A 11 18.79 -23.92 -10.73
CA PHE A 11 18.91 -22.66 -9.97
C PHE A 11 18.34 -21.47 -10.75
N LEU A 12 18.61 -21.41 -12.07
CA LEU A 12 18.09 -20.35 -12.95
C LEU A 12 16.57 -20.44 -13.10
N ALA A 13 16.02 -21.65 -13.19
CA ALA A 13 14.57 -21.85 -13.28
C ALA A 13 13.84 -21.35 -12.02
N GLU A 14 14.42 -21.53 -10.83
CA GLU A 14 13.85 -21.05 -9.57
C GLU A 14 13.88 -19.52 -9.44
N GLU A 15 14.99 -18.87 -9.79
CA GLU A 15 15.10 -17.41 -9.81
C GLU A 15 14.08 -16.81 -10.78
N VAL A 16 14.02 -17.34 -12.00
CA VAL A 16 13.09 -16.91 -13.04
C VAL A 16 11.64 -17.00 -12.53
N ARG A 17 11.23 -18.10 -11.89
CA ARG A 17 9.87 -18.25 -11.36
C ARG A 17 9.53 -17.22 -10.29
N ARG A 18 10.49 -16.85 -9.44
CA ARG A 18 10.31 -15.80 -8.43
C ARG A 18 10.12 -14.42 -9.06
N TYR A 19 10.92 -14.08 -10.06
CA TYR A 19 10.78 -12.81 -10.80
C TYR A 19 9.42 -12.70 -11.52
N HIS A 20 8.94 -13.78 -12.12
CA HIS A 20 7.65 -13.78 -12.81
C HIS A 20 6.48 -13.41 -11.88
N HIS A 21 6.49 -13.88 -10.62
CA HIS A 21 5.46 -13.51 -9.65
C HIS A 21 5.48 -12.01 -9.32
N PHE A 22 6.65 -11.42 -9.07
CA PHE A 22 6.77 -9.99 -8.78
C PHE A 22 6.39 -9.12 -9.97
N ILE A 23 6.81 -9.50 -11.18
CA ILE A 23 6.49 -8.78 -12.40
C ILE A 23 4.98 -8.81 -12.67
N THR A 24 4.32 -9.95 -12.46
CA THR A 24 2.87 -10.08 -12.64
C THR A 24 2.10 -9.17 -11.68
N LEU A 25 2.52 -9.12 -10.42
CA LEU A 25 1.93 -8.21 -9.43
C LEU A 25 2.17 -6.75 -9.80
N ALA A 26 3.40 -6.39 -10.20
CA ALA A 26 3.74 -5.03 -10.62
C ALA A 26 2.86 -4.57 -11.80
N LEU A 27 2.65 -5.46 -12.78
CA LEU A 27 1.80 -5.19 -13.94
C LEU A 27 0.35 -4.95 -13.54
N TRP A 28 -0.18 -5.74 -12.59
CA TRP A 28 -1.52 -5.53 -12.04
C TRP A 28 -1.65 -4.19 -11.33
N LEU A 29 -0.67 -3.80 -10.50
CA LEU A 29 -0.68 -2.48 -9.85
C LEU A 29 -0.60 -1.33 -10.87
N ALA A 30 0.21 -1.49 -11.91
CA ALA A 30 0.29 -0.52 -12.99
C ALA A 30 -1.05 -0.38 -13.73
N ALA A 31 -1.72 -1.50 -14.03
CA ALA A 31 -3.03 -1.50 -14.66
C ALA A 31 -4.10 -0.81 -13.78
N ILE A 32 -4.13 -1.09 -12.47
CA ILE A 32 -5.02 -0.41 -11.52
C ILE A 32 -4.76 1.10 -11.51
N THR A 33 -3.49 1.51 -11.50
CA THR A 33 -3.11 2.93 -11.52
C THR A 33 -3.53 3.60 -12.83
N GLY A 34 -3.39 2.92 -13.97
CA GLY A 34 -3.92 3.40 -15.25
C GLY A 34 -5.44 3.57 -15.22
N ALA A 35 -6.17 2.63 -14.60
CA ALA A 35 -7.62 2.72 -14.44
C ALA A 35 -8.06 3.90 -13.56
N GLU A 36 -7.31 4.21 -12.49
CA GLU A 36 -7.58 5.38 -11.65
C GLU A 36 -7.47 6.69 -12.42
N ILE A 37 -6.46 6.82 -13.28
CA ILE A 37 -6.30 8.01 -14.13
C ILE A 37 -7.53 8.18 -15.02
N VAL A 38 -7.98 7.10 -15.67
CA VAL A 38 -9.20 7.12 -16.51
C VAL A 38 -10.43 7.50 -15.69
N LEU A 39 -10.57 6.96 -14.47
CA LEU A 39 -11.70 7.24 -13.58
C LEU A 39 -11.81 8.73 -13.21
N ILE A 40 -10.67 9.41 -13.01
CA ILE A 40 -10.63 10.85 -12.69
C ILE A 40 -11.14 11.71 -13.85
N PHE A 41 -10.91 11.28 -15.09
CA PHE A 41 -11.36 12.02 -16.29
C PHE A 41 -12.83 11.79 -16.65
N LEU A 42 -13.47 10.80 -16.04
CA LEU A 42 -14.86 10.46 -16.32
C LEU A 42 -15.80 11.41 -15.54
N PRO A 43 -16.91 11.89 -16.12
CA PRO A 43 -17.85 12.80 -15.45
C PRO A 43 -18.76 12.07 -14.44
N VAL A 44 -18.16 11.46 -13.42
CA VAL A 44 -18.84 10.81 -12.29
C VAL A 44 -18.98 11.79 -11.11
N PRO A 45 -19.98 11.60 -10.24
CA PRO A 45 -20.16 12.49 -9.09
C PRO A 45 -19.00 12.35 -8.09
N MET A 46 -18.52 13.50 -7.61
CA MET A 46 -17.38 13.63 -6.69
C MET A 46 -17.32 12.63 -5.52
N PRO A 47 -18.41 12.38 -4.75
CA PRO A 47 -18.33 11.45 -3.63
C PRO A 47 -18.00 10.02 -4.07
N ILE A 48 -18.45 9.60 -5.27
CA ILE A 48 -18.15 8.28 -5.82
C ILE A 48 -16.69 8.21 -6.24
N VAL A 49 -16.17 9.26 -6.87
CA VAL A 49 -14.76 9.33 -7.28
C VAL A 49 -13.84 9.29 -6.07
N LEU A 50 -14.12 10.08 -5.04
CA LEU A 50 -13.30 10.12 -3.82
C LEU A 50 -13.28 8.78 -3.08
N THR A 51 -14.45 8.13 -2.94
CA THR A 51 -14.53 6.82 -2.28
C THR A 51 -13.83 5.74 -3.09
N ALA A 52 -14.00 5.71 -4.41
CA ALA A 52 -13.34 4.77 -5.29
C ALA A 52 -11.82 4.94 -5.31
N LEU A 53 -11.31 6.17 -5.44
CA LEU A 53 -9.86 6.43 -5.42
C LEU A 53 -9.24 6.11 -4.06
N SER A 54 -9.92 6.44 -2.97
CA SER A 54 -9.47 6.09 -1.62
C SER A 54 -9.37 4.57 -1.44
N LEU A 55 -10.39 3.83 -1.90
CA LEU A 55 -10.41 2.37 -1.86
C LEU A 55 -9.31 1.74 -2.73
N MET A 56 -9.16 2.19 -3.98
CA MET A 56 -8.12 1.70 -4.90
C MET A 56 -6.71 1.97 -4.35
N SER A 57 -6.49 3.15 -3.75
CA SER A 57 -5.24 3.50 -3.07
C SER A 57 -4.95 2.59 -1.89
N ALA A 58 -5.95 2.33 -1.02
CA ALA A 58 -5.80 1.41 0.10
C ALA A 58 -5.44 -0.01 -0.38
N ILE A 59 -6.14 -0.54 -1.39
CA ILE A 59 -5.86 -1.87 -1.94
C ILE A 59 -4.42 -1.95 -2.46
N LYS A 60 -3.96 -0.96 -3.21
CA LYS A 60 -2.58 -0.93 -3.71
C LYS A 60 -1.56 -0.86 -2.58
N PHE A 61 -1.81 -0.04 -1.56
CA PHE A 61 -0.97 0.03 -0.38
C PHE A 61 -0.81 -1.35 0.28
N PHE A 62 -1.93 -2.06 0.52
CA PHE A 62 -1.90 -3.41 1.07
C PHE A 62 -1.20 -4.41 0.14
N ALA A 63 -1.42 -4.32 -1.16
CA ALA A 63 -0.75 -5.18 -2.14
C ALA A 63 0.78 -5.01 -2.09
N VAL A 64 1.28 -3.78 -1.96
CA VAL A 64 2.71 -3.50 -1.86
C VAL A 64 3.30 -4.04 -0.57
N ILE A 65 2.68 -3.76 0.59
CA ILE A 65 3.24 -4.20 1.86
C ILE A 65 3.18 -5.73 2.03
N LEU A 66 2.12 -6.39 1.54
CA LEU A 66 1.98 -7.83 1.72
C LEU A 66 2.89 -8.62 0.78
N TRP A 67 3.00 -8.22 -0.49
CA TRP A 67 3.77 -8.95 -1.50
C TRP A 67 5.16 -8.38 -1.78
N PHE A 68 5.30 -7.07 -2.05
CA PHE A 68 6.61 -6.49 -2.40
C PHE A 68 7.52 -6.35 -1.19
N MET A 69 6.97 -6.02 -0.01
CA MET A 69 7.74 -6.09 1.24
C MET A 69 7.77 -7.49 1.85
N HIS A 70 7.24 -8.51 1.13
CA HIS A 70 7.27 -9.92 1.52
C HIS A 70 6.67 -10.23 2.89
N LEU A 71 5.86 -9.34 3.46
CA LEU A 71 5.32 -9.48 4.82
C LEU A 71 4.49 -10.76 5.01
N ILE A 72 3.94 -11.32 3.93
CA ILE A 72 3.22 -12.60 3.94
C ILE A 72 4.13 -13.83 4.01
N TYR A 73 5.39 -13.69 3.58
CA TYR A 73 6.41 -14.75 3.58
C TYR A 73 7.39 -14.62 4.75
N ASP A 74 7.47 -13.44 5.38
CA ASP A 74 8.33 -13.15 6.52
C ASP A 74 7.75 -13.65 7.86
N HIS A 75 8.58 -13.58 8.89
CA HIS A 75 8.18 -13.94 10.26
C HIS A 75 7.06 -13.03 10.79
N LYS A 76 6.12 -13.64 11.53
CA LYS A 76 4.96 -12.95 12.14
C LYS A 76 5.33 -11.73 12.99
N LEU A 77 6.54 -11.69 13.56
CA LEU A 77 7.02 -10.56 14.35
C LEU A 77 7.16 -9.28 13.51
N LEU A 78 7.69 -9.37 12.29
CA LEU A 78 7.81 -8.22 11.39
C LEU A 78 6.43 -7.69 10.98
N PHE A 79 5.48 -8.60 10.74
CA PHE A 79 4.08 -8.25 10.49
C PHE A 79 3.48 -7.44 11.65
N TRP A 80 3.64 -7.90 12.90
CA TRP A 80 3.08 -7.19 14.07
C TRP A 80 3.74 -5.83 14.32
N ILE A 81 5.06 -5.71 14.14
CA ILE A 81 5.76 -4.43 14.29
C ILE A 81 5.28 -3.43 13.23
N PHE A 82 5.14 -3.86 11.98
CA PHE A 82 4.62 -3.01 10.91
C PHE A 82 3.18 -2.55 11.19
N MET A 83 2.31 -3.48 11.61
CA MET A 83 0.92 -3.15 11.93
C MET A 83 0.79 -2.21 13.14
N CYS A 84 1.66 -2.35 14.15
CA CYS A 84 1.75 -1.40 15.25
C CYS A 84 2.10 0.01 14.74
N GLY A 85 3.09 0.14 13.85
CA GLY A 85 3.43 1.41 13.21
C GLY A 85 2.29 2.01 12.39
N LEU A 86 1.56 1.18 11.63
CA LEU A 86 0.40 1.62 10.85
C LEU A 86 -0.72 2.14 11.76
N VAL A 87 -1.04 1.42 12.82
CA VAL A 87 -2.04 1.84 13.82
C VAL A 87 -1.61 3.14 14.50
N LEU A 88 -0.33 3.27 14.87
CA LEU A 88 0.20 4.48 15.48
C LEU A 88 0.13 5.69 14.54
N ALA A 89 0.42 5.51 13.25
CA ALA A 89 0.29 6.55 12.24
C ALA A 89 -1.16 7.01 12.09
N PHE A 90 -2.12 6.08 11.99
CA PHE A 90 -3.55 6.42 11.93
C PHE A 90 -4.04 7.08 13.22
N ALA A 91 -3.58 6.62 14.39
CA ALA A 91 -3.96 7.18 15.68
C ALA A 91 -3.44 8.60 15.88
N THR A 92 -2.19 8.87 15.49
CA THR A 92 -1.63 10.24 15.58
C THR A 92 -2.26 11.18 14.56
N TYR A 93 -2.51 10.71 13.33
CA TYR A 93 -3.24 11.48 12.32
C TYR A 93 -4.66 11.84 12.78
N SER A 94 -5.41 10.86 13.33
CA SER A 94 -6.76 11.13 13.84
C SER A 94 -6.75 12.03 15.07
N ALA A 95 -5.77 11.88 15.97
CA ALA A 95 -5.58 12.78 17.10
C ALA A 95 -5.28 14.22 16.66
N LEU A 96 -4.48 14.41 15.61
CA LEU A 96 -4.24 15.74 15.03
C LEU A 96 -5.52 16.35 14.46
N LEU A 97 -6.32 15.56 13.72
CA LEU A 97 -7.61 16.04 13.21
C LEU A 97 -8.57 16.42 14.34
N ALA A 98 -8.60 15.66 15.44
CA ALA A 98 -9.39 15.97 16.62
C ALA A 98 -8.87 17.19 17.39
N LEU A 99 -7.55 17.44 17.36
CA LEU A 99 -6.96 18.63 18.00
C LEU A 99 -7.32 19.92 17.25
N PHE A 100 -7.36 19.86 15.92
CA PHE A 100 -7.67 21.00 15.06
C PHE A 100 -9.16 21.12 14.68
N SER A 101 -10.04 20.25 15.19
CA SER A 101 -11.46 20.36 14.90
C SER A 101 -12.06 21.59 15.59
N VAL A 102 -12.81 22.37 14.81
CA VAL A 102 -13.38 23.67 15.23
C VAL A 102 -14.37 23.52 16.39
N ASP A 103 -15.01 22.36 16.53
CA ASP A 103 -15.95 22.05 17.63
C ASP A 103 -15.34 22.15 19.04
N LEU A 104 -14.01 22.07 19.17
CA LEU A 104 -13.31 22.20 20.46
C LEU A 104 -12.73 23.60 20.71
N ILE A 105 -12.83 24.53 19.75
CA ILE A 105 -12.31 25.88 19.90
C ILE A 105 -13.33 26.69 20.69
N ASP A 106 -12.96 26.98 21.93
CA ASP A 106 -13.80 27.72 22.84
C ASP A 106 -13.83 29.24 22.52
N THR A 107 -14.68 29.64 21.57
CA THR A 107 -14.75 31.04 21.11
C THR A 107 -15.44 32.00 22.08
N LYS A 108 -15.98 31.53 23.23
CA LYS A 108 -16.66 32.41 24.22
C LYS A 108 -15.73 33.42 24.90
N TRP A 109 -14.41 33.32 24.72
CA TRP A 109 -13.43 34.33 25.15
C TRP A 109 -13.17 35.45 24.12
N PHE A 110 -13.70 35.34 22.91
CA PHE A 110 -13.53 36.33 21.82
C PHE A 110 -14.80 37.15 21.51
N SER A 111 -15.82 37.08 22.38
CA SER A 111 -17.04 37.91 22.38
C SER A 111 -17.15 38.70 23.68
#